data_AF-A0A8X6KHJ5-F1
#
_entry.id   AF-A0A8X6KHJ5-F1
#
_cell.length_a   1.000
_cell.length_b   1.000
_cell.length_c   1.000
_cell.angle_alpha   90.00
_cell.angle_beta   90.00
_cell.angle_gamma   90.00
#
_symmetry.space_group_name_H-M   'P 1'
#
loop_
_entity.id
_entity.type
_entity.pdbx_description
1 polymer ?
#
loop_
_entity_poly.entity_id
_entity_poly.type
_entity_poly.pdbx_seq_one_letter_code
_entity_poly.pdbx_strand_id
1 'polypeptide(L)'
;MLSFFENCDFWWNLSIAFSTLLVANIIYFIFKYELITVLTSSEIRDDSNENGGDLVAKVLKDHDVSQIFTLIGGHISPILVAAEKLGIRVIDTRHEVTSVFAADAFARISGKIGVAAVTAGPGVTNTITAVKNAQMAETPLLLLGGATASLLKGRGSLQDIDQMNLLKSVCKYSKSVTCVRHLVPVLREAIQVAYSHTPGPVFVELPLDVLYPYKFVKQEMKIKDNPKGFFPRIMNMYLKFYLRYQFASAFAERDTSPLPVYFPVASDSKSLSTCTETEMEFKAHIEKLVGAANWSKWKRQIELLLRHHDVHDVVCGDRECPRLPAEASAEAIAAYDKAQKAFIKDDSLAQLILVGNMDDSNAELTSVCNTAKSVWEKLLSVYEQSSGQRLDRLMEKFFRSEKELEDDIASHIAKLQRNFSELNDELRRVAKTTLPDLLLMSRIMSTIAIRIF
;
A
#
# COMPACT_ATOMS: atom_id res chain seq x y z
N MET A 1 -73.17 -37.06 -3.27
CA MET A 1 -72.75 -36.84 -1.86
C MET A 1 -71.23 -36.88 -1.73
N LEU A 2 -70.52 -37.80 -2.40
CA LEU A 2 -69.04 -37.86 -2.39
C LEU A 2 -68.34 -36.65 -3.06
N SER A 3 -68.87 -36.07 -4.15
CA SER A 3 -68.28 -34.89 -4.81
C SER A 3 -68.38 -33.57 -4.02
N PHE A 4 -69.20 -33.53 -2.96
CA PHE A 4 -69.36 -32.35 -2.11
C PHE A 4 -68.30 -32.31 -1.00
N PHE A 5 -67.84 -33.49 -0.54
CA PHE A 5 -66.78 -33.61 0.46
C PHE A 5 -65.39 -33.31 -0.11
N GLU A 6 -65.08 -33.77 -1.33
CA GLU A 6 -63.81 -33.44 -2.01
C GLU A 6 -63.62 -31.93 -2.23
N ASN A 7 -64.70 -31.19 -2.46
CA ASN A 7 -64.64 -29.73 -2.57
C ASN A 7 -64.37 -29.06 -1.21
N CYS A 8 -64.94 -29.54 -0.11
CA CYS A 8 -64.68 -28.97 1.22
C CYS A 8 -63.22 -29.12 1.64
N ASP A 9 -62.61 -30.29 1.40
CA ASP A 9 -61.20 -30.52 1.72
C ASP A 9 -60.28 -29.65 0.86
N PHE A 10 -60.63 -29.40 -0.40
CA PHE A 10 -59.90 -28.45 -1.25
C PHE A 10 -59.97 -27.01 -0.73
N TRP A 11 -61.15 -26.50 -0.39
CA TRP A 11 -61.33 -25.14 0.14
C TRP A 11 -60.71 -24.96 1.53
N TRP A 12 -60.75 -26.00 2.37
CA TRP A 12 -60.13 -26.00 3.70
C TRP A 12 -58.60 -25.99 3.60
N ASN A 13 -58.02 -26.85 2.77
CA ASN A 13 -56.57 -26.87 2.52
C ASN A 13 -56.08 -25.57 1.85
N LEU A 14 -56.87 -24.98 0.95
CA LEU A 14 -56.55 -23.69 0.34
C LEU A 14 -56.59 -22.55 1.36
N SER A 15 -57.54 -22.57 2.31
CA SER A 15 -57.62 -21.59 3.41
C SER A 15 -56.44 -21.73 4.39
N ILE A 16 -56.03 -22.97 4.71
CA ILE A 16 -54.84 -23.24 5.53
C ILE A 16 -53.57 -22.78 4.79
N ALA A 17 -53.45 -23.04 3.48
CA ALA A 17 -52.32 -22.58 2.68
C ALA A 17 -52.26 -21.04 2.63
N PHE A 18 -53.39 -20.36 2.48
CA PHE A 18 -53.44 -18.89 2.44
C PHE A 18 -53.12 -18.27 3.80
N SER A 19 -53.63 -18.85 4.89
CA SER A 19 -53.38 -18.39 6.25
C SER A 19 -51.93 -18.65 6.70
N THR A 20 -51.35 -19.80 6.35
CA THR A 20 -49.92 -20.07 6.60
C THR A 20 -49.01 -19.15 5.79
N LEU A 21 -49.34 -18.87 4.53
CA LEU A 21 -48.61 -17.89 3.71
C LEU A 21 -48.75 -16.47 4.27
N LEU A 22 -49.93 -16.09 4.76
CA LEU A 22 -50.17 -14.79 5.41
C LEU A 22 -49.33 -14.67 6.69
N VAL A 23 -49.36 -15.69 7.55
CA VAL A 23 -48.57 -15.72 8.80
C VAL A 23 -47.08 -15.70 8.50
N ALA A 24 -46.60 -16.47 7.52
CA ALA A 24 -45.20 -16.45 7.09
C ALA A 24 -44.78 -15.07 6.56
N ASN A 25 -45.64 -14.40 5.78
CA ASN A 25 -45.38 -13.03 5.31
C ASN A 25 -45.38 -12.01 6.45
N ILE A 26 -46.27 -12.15 7.43
CA ILE A 26 -46.30 -11.30 8.63
C ILE A 26 -45.03 -11.51 9.46
N ILE A 27 -44.63 -12.75 9.70
CA ILE A 27 -43.40 -13.09 10.42
C ILE A 27 -42.18 -12.53 9.67
N TYR A 28 -42.10 -12.74 8.35
CA TYR A 28 -41.05 -12.15 7.52
C TYR A 28 -41.03 -10.63 7.63
N PHE A 29 -42.18 -9.97 7.62
CA PHE A 29 -42.27 -8.52 7.78
C PHE A 29 -41.80 -8.07 9.17
N ILE A 30 -42.16 -8.80 10.23
CA ILE A 30 -41.72 -8.53 11.61
C ILE A 30 -40.19 -8.61 11.71
N PHE A 31 -39.58 -9.64 11.14
CA PHE A 31 -38.12 -9.79 11.14
C PHE A 31 -37.43 -8.77 10.23
N LYS A 32 -37.92 -8.58 9.00
CA LYS A 32 -37.33 -7.68 8.01
C LYS A 32 -37.28 -6.22 8.47
N TYR A 33 -38.34 -5.76 9.14
CA TYR A 33 -38.43 -4.39 9.65
C TYR A 33 -38.16 -4.30 11.14
N GLU A 34 -37.64 -5.37 11.75
CA GLU A 34 -37.29 -5.43 13.18
C GLU A 34 -38.38 -4.81 14.08
N LEU A 35 -39.65 -5.12 13.77
CA LEU A 35 -40.81 -4.43 14.36
C LEU A 35 -40.83 -4.54 15.88
N ILE A 36 -40.32 -5.65 16.42
CA ILE A 36 -40.18 -5.86 17.86
C ILE A 36 -39.31 -4.75 18.44
N THR A 37 -38.12 -4.51 17.90
CA THR A 37 -37.19 -3.46 18.34
C THR A 37 -37.83 -2.08 18.26
N VAL A 38 -38.59 -1.79 17.20
CA VAL A 38 -39.28 -0.50 17.03
C VAL A 38 -40.37 -0.31 18.08
N LEU A 39 -41.12 -1.37 18.38
CA LEU A 39 -42.22 -1.35 19.35
C LEU A 39 -41.71 -1.32 20.80
N THR A 40 -40.60 -1.99 21.11
CA THR A 40 -40.02 -2.06 22.46
C THR A 40 -39.05 -0.92 22.77
N SER A 41 -38.50 -0.24 21.75
CA SER A 41 -37.59 0.88 21.97
C SER A 41 -38.28 2.04 22.71
N SER A 42 -37.55 2.62 23.67
CA SER A 42 -37.97 3.84 24.36
C SER A 42 -38.03 5.01 23.38
N GLU A 43 -39.01 5.90 23.55
CA GLU A 43 -39.06 7.14 22.76
C GLU A 43 -37.82 7.99 23.03
N ILE A 44 -37.23 8.52 21.96
CA ILE A 44 -36.10 9.44 22.07
C ILE A 44 -36.61 10.78 22.56
N ARG A 45 -35.87 11.35 23.51
CA ARG A 45 -36.21 12.66 24.05
C ARG A 45 -35.93 13.72 22.98
N ASP A 46 -36.94 14.54 22.69
CA ASP A 46 -36.90 15.61 21.68
C ASP A 46 -35.81 16.67 21.96
N ASP A 47 -35.24 16.72 23.17
CA ASP A 47 -34.19 17.64 23.64
C ASP A 47 -32.76 17.08 23.53
N SER A 48 -32.59 15.81 23.13
CA SER A 48 -31.27 15.21 22.94
C SER A 48 -30.51 15.83 21.77
N ASN A 49 -29.25 16.18 22.00
CA ASN A 49 -28.33 16.69 20.96
C ASN A 49 -27.51 15.58 20.29
N GLU A 50 -27.74 14.32 20.67
CA GLU A 50 -27.06 13.16 20.10
C GLU A 50 -27.42 13.01 18.63
N ASN A 51 -26.41 12.70 17.81
CA ASN A 51 -26.59 12.54 16.37
C ASN A 51 -25.75 11.37 15.83
N GLY A 52 -26.07 10.91 14.62
CA GLY A 52 -25.37 9.78 14.02
C GLY A 52 -23.90 10.09 13.69
N GLY A 53 -23.55 11.36 13.47
CA GLY A 53 -22.17 11.81 13.33
C GLY A 53 -21.30 11.49 14.54
N ASP A 54 -21.85 11.62 15.76
CA ASP A 54 -21.16 11.25 17.00
C ASP A 54 -20.82 9.76 17.04
N LEU A 55 -21.74 8.89 16.59
CA LEU A 55 -21.52 7.46 16.51
C LEU A 55 -20.44 7.10 15.47
N VAL A 56 -20.46 7.74 14.30
CA VAL A 56 -19.45 7.55 13.26
C VAL A 56 -18.07 7.93 13.81
N ALA A 57 -17.94 9.11 14.41
CA ALA A 57 -16.68 9.59 14.95
C ALA A 57 -16.15 8.70 16.09
N LYS A 58 -17.04 8.21 16.96
CA LYS A 58 -16.67 7.24 18.02
C LYS A 58 -16.09 5.97 17.43
N VAL A 59 -16.74 5.37 16.43
CA VAL A 59 -16.20 4.17 15.74
C VAL A 59 -14.83 4.45 15.14
N LEU A 60 -14.65 5.57 14.43
CA LEU A 60 -13.35 5.93 13.85
C LEU A 60 -12.28 6.08 14.94
N LYS A 61 -12.61 6.72 16.06
CA LYS A 61 -11.70 6.89 17.20
C LYS A 61 -11.26 5.55 17.79
N ASP A 62 -12.20 4.64 17.99
CA ASP A 62 -11.96 3.31 18.57
C ASP A 62 -11.19 2.38 17.60
N HIS A 63 -11.10 2.74 16.31
CA HIS A 63 -10.27 2.08 15.30
C HIS A 63 -8.96 2.83 15.03
N ASP A 64 -8.50 3.67 15.97
CA ASP A 64 -7.23 4.41 15.90
C ASP A 64 -7.07 5.33 14.68
N VAL A 65 -8.19 5.82 14.12
CA VAL A 65 -8.18 6.80 13.04
C VAL A 65 -7.75 8.16 13.58
N SER A 66 -6.61 8.65 13.11
CA SER A 66 -6.04 9.92 13.58
C SER A 66 -6.46 11.13 12.75
N GLN A 67 -6.79 10.95 11.46
CA GLN A 67 -7.06 12.04 10.53
C GLN A 67 -8.14 11.65 9.52
N ILE A 68 -8.94 12.63 9.09
CA ILE A 68 -9.94 12.50 8.02
C ILE A 68 -9.65 13.56 6.97
N PHE A 69 -9.57 13.13 5.71
CA PHE A 69 -9.43 14.04 4.57
C PHE A 69 -10.80 14.33 3.97
N THR A 70 -11.11 15.60 3.70
CA THR A 70 -12.46 15.96 3.26
C THR A 70 -12.46 17.19 2.36
N LEU A 71 -13.54 17.37 1.62
CA LEU A 71 -14.01 18.68 1.19
C LEU A 71 -15.34 18.90 1.91
N ILE A 72 -15.40 19.94 2.74
CA ILE A 72 -16.54 20.18 3.62
C ILE A 72 -17.85 20.30 2.84
N GLY A 73 -18.90 19.63 3.32
CA GLY A 73 -20.25 19.76 2.78
C GLY A 73 -21.33 19.42 3.81
N GLY A 74 -22.55 19.94 3.57
CA GLY A 74 -23.65 19.86 4.53
C GLY A 74 -24.06 18.42 4.89
N HIS A 75 -24.03 17.48 3.94
CA HIS A 75 -24.46 16.11 4.19
C HIS A 75 -23.58 15.36 5.19
N ILE A 76 -22.29 15.69 5.30
CA ILE A 76 -21.32 15.01 6.18
C ILE A 76 -20.91 15.83 7.41
N SER A 77 -21.42 17.07 7.53
CA SER A 77 -21.01 18.01 8.59
C SER A 77 -21.06 17.42 10.01
N PRO A 78 -22.10 16.66 10.42
CA PRO A 78 -22.12 16.06 11.76
C PRO A 78 -20.92 15.15 12.06
N ILE A 79 -20.41 14.42 11.06
CA ILE A 79 -19.24 13.55 11.21
C ILE A 79 -17.99 14.38 11.49
N LEU A 80 -17.78 15.46 10.74
CA LEU A 80 -16.59 16.30 10.85
C LEU A 80 -16.54 17.02 12.20
N VAL A 81 -17.68 17.57 12.64
CA VAL A 81 -17.79 18.24 13.95
C VAL A 81 -17.54 17.25 15.10
N ALA A 82 -18.10 16.04 15.01
CA ALA A 82 -17.88 15.02 16.03
C ALA A 82 -16.44 14.49 16.04
N ALA A 83 -15.84 14.31 14.87
CA ALA A 83 -14.46 13.87 14.71
C ALA A 83 -13.48 14.87 15.35
N GLU A 84 -13.66 16.17 15.09
CA GLU A 84 -12.86 17.23 15.69
C GLU A 84 -12.97 17.23 17.23
N LYS A 85 -14.19 17.07 17.77
CA LYS A 85 -14.42 16.97 19.23
C LYS A 85 -13.69 15.78 19.88
N LEU A 86 -13.53 14.67 19.16
CA LEU A 86 -12.81 13.47 19.64
C LEU A 86 -11.29 13.53 19.34
N GLY A 87 -10.80 14.66 18.85
CA GLY A 87 -9.38 14.90 18.54
C GLY A 87 -8.90 14.19 17.28
N ILE A 88 -9.80 13.83 16.36
CA ILE A 88 -9.44 13.37 15.02
C ILE A 88 -9.21 14.61 14.16
N ARG A 89 -8.04 14.72 13.53
CA ARG A 89 -7.68 15.88 12.73
C ARG A 89 -8.48 15.90 11.42
N VAL A 90 -9.29 16.93 11.22
CA VAL A 90 -9.99 17.16 9.95
C VAL A 90 -9.10 17.97 9.01
N ILE A 91 -8.81 17.42 7.83
CA ILE A 91 -7.99 18.07 6.80
C ILE A 91 -8.89 18.40 5.61
N ASP A 92 -9.21 19.69 5.49
CA ASP A 92 -9.96 20.21 4.35
C ASP A 92 -9.04 20.34 3.12
N THR A 93 -9.57 19.91 1.98
CA THR A 93 -8.89 19.94 0.68
C THR A 93 -9.62 20.90 -0.26
N ARG A 94 -9.12 21.08 -1.49
CA ARG A 94 -9.77 21.95 -2.49
C ARG A 94 -10.58 21.18 -3.54
N HIS A 95 -10.49 19.84 -3.52
CA HIS A 95 -11.22 18.95 -4.42
C HIS A 95 -11.30 17.56 -3.79
N GLU A 96 -12.43 16.87 -3.93
CA GLU A 96 -12.69 15.55 -3.35
C GLU A 96 -11.72 14.47 -3.84
N VAL A 97 -11.26 14.57 -5.10
CA VAL A 97 -10.25 13.65 -5.64
C VAL A 97 -8.95 13.72 -4.84
N THR A 98 -8.58 14.93 -4.40
CA THR A 98 -7.39 15.17 -3.57
C THR A 98 -7.61 14.64 -2.16
N SER A 99 -8.83 14.71 -1.61
CA SER A 99 -9.15 14.09 -0.31
C SER A 99 -8.84 12.59 -0.32
N VAL A 100 -9.29 11.90 -1.38
CA VAL A 100 -9.11 10.45 -1.49
C VAL A 100 -7.67 10.08 -1.81
N PHE A 101 -6.96 10.82 -2.66
CA PHE A 101 -5.53 10.59 -2.87
C PHE A 101 -4.68 10.83 -1.62
N ALA A 102 -5.04 11.82 -0.79
CA ALA A 102 -4.35 12.05 0.47
C ALA A 102 -4.61 10.90 1.47
N ALA A 103 -5.84 10.39 1.53
CA ALA A 103 -6.17 9.20 2.32
C ALA A 103 -5.43 7.94 1.83
N ASP A 104 -5.36 7.74 0.51
CA ASP A 104 -4.61 6.65 -0.14
C ASP A 104 -3.12 6.70 0.21
N ALA A 105 -2.49 7.88 0.06
CA ALA A 105 -1.10 8.09 0.43
C ALA A 105 -0.84 7.87 1.93
N PHE A 106 -1.72 8.40 2.79
CA PHE A 106 -1.62 8.20 4.24
C PHE A 106 -1.68 6.72 4.60
N ALA A 107 -2.59 5.96 4.01
CA ALA A 107 -2.76 4.55 4.30
C ALA A 107 -1.51 3.73 3.96
N ARG A 108 -0.89 4.01 2.80
CA ARG A 108 0.32 3.33 2.34
C ARG A 108 1.55 3.63 3.20
N ILE A 109 1.69 4.89 3.64
CA ILE A 109 2.85 5.31 4.43
C ILE A 109 2.72 4.85 5.89
N SER A 110 1.52 4.92 6.46
CA SER A 110 1.30 4.63 7.89
C SER A 110 0.97 3.17 8.20
N GLY A 111 0.53 2.39 7.20
CA GLY A 111 -0.05 1.06 7.41
C GLY A 111 -1.43 1.09 8.10
N LYS A 112 -1.98 2.28 8.37
CA LYS A 112 -3.33 2.47 8.95
C LYS A 112 -4.36 2.72 7.84
N ILE A 113 -5.65 2.67 8.18
CA ILE A 113 -6.71 2.92 7.22
C ILE A 113 -6.74 4.40 6.83
N GLY A 114 -6.81 4.67 5.53
CA GLY A 114 -7.04 6.01 5.02
C GLY A 114 -8.52 6.34 5.08
N VAL A 115 -8.90 7.47 5.69
CA VAL A 115 -10.32 7.87 5.79
C VAL A 115 -10.56 9.16 5.01
N ALA A 116 -11.48 9.10 4.05
CA ALA A 116 -11.96 10.25 3.30
C ALA A 116 -13.48 10.44 3.51
N ALA A 117 -13.93 11.68 3.68
CA ALA A 117 -15.34 12.01 3.81
C ALA A 117 -15.75 13.05 2.78
N VAL A 118 -16.80 12.80 2.00
CA VAL A 118 -17.27 13.69 0.92
C VAL A 118 -18.79 13.85 0.94
N THR A 119 -19.27 15.00 0.49
CA THR A 119 -20.72 15.27 0.39
C THR A 119 -21.41 14.43 -0.68
N ALA A 120 -22.74 14.36 -0.63
CA ALA A 120 -23.57 13.66 -1.60
C ALA A 120 -23.39 14.15 -3.04
N GLY A 121 -23.80 13.30 -3.99
CA GLY A 121 -23.89 13.65 -5.41
C GLY A 121 -22.53 13.99 -6.02
N PRO A 122 -22.27 15.25 -6.43
CA PRO A 122 -21.00 15.63 -7.06
C PRO A 122 -19.78 15.30 -6.19
N GLY A 123 -19.92 15.39 -4.86
CA GLY A 123 -18.83 15.08 -3.93
C GLY A 123 -18.36 13.63 -4.05
N VAL A 124 -19.30 12.68 -4.12
CA VAL A 124 -18.96 11.27 -4.33
C VAL A 124 -18.48 11.01 -5.75
N THR A 125 -19.12 11.57 -6.79
CA THR A 125 -18.70 11.30 -8.17
C THR A 125 -17.29 11.79 -8.48
N ASN A 126 -16.86 12.89 -7.85
CA ASN A 126 -15.50 13.43 -7.97
C ASN A 126 -14.42 12.52 -7.39
N THR A 127 -14.78 11.52 -6.59
CA THR A 127 -13.81 10.60 -5.97
C THR A 127 -13.48 9.37 -6.82
N ILE A 128 -14.29 9.06 -7.84
CA ILE A 128 -14.27 7.76 -8.54
C ILE A 128 -12.86 7.42 -9.05
N THR A 129 -12.16 8.38 -9.65
CA THR A 129 -10.80 8.18 -10.17
C THR A 129 -9.82 7.78 -9.07
N ALA A 130 -9.85 8.46 -7.92
CA ALA A 130 -8.93 8.19 -6.82
C ALA A 130 -9.29 6.88 -6.09
N VAL A 131 -10.58 6.56 -5.97
CA VAL A 131 -11.03 5.26 -5.43
C VAL A 131 -10.55 4.12 -6.32
N LYS A 132 -10.66 4.27 -7.64
CA LYS A 132 -10.16 3.25 -8.58
C LYS A 132 -8.64 3.06 -8.45
N ASN A 133 -7.88 4.13 -8.24
CA ASN A 133 -6.44 4.03 -7.97
C ASN A 133 -6.14 3.25 -6.68
N ALA A 134 -6.84 3.58 -5.58
CA ALA A 134 -6.70 2.88 -4.31
C ALA A 134 -7.07 1.39 -4.43
N GLN A 135 -8.07 1.06 -5.27
CA GLN A 135 -8.46 -0.33 -5.57
C GLN A 135 -7.34 -1.09 -6.28
N MET A 136 -6.76 -0.50 -7.32
CA MET A 136 -5.67 -1.14 -8.08
C MET A 136 -4.39 -1.31 -7.27
N ALA A 137 -4.21 -0.47 -6.26
CA ALA A 137 -3.08 -0.52 -5.36
C ALA A 137 -3.37 -1.22 -4.04
N GLU A 138 -4.52 -1.89 -3.93
CA GLU A 138 -4.89 -2.73 -2.77
C GLU A 138 -4.74 -1.98 -1.43
N THR A 139 -5.16 -0.71 -1.42
CA THR A 139 -4.97 0.16 -0.25
C THR A 139 -6.20 0.13 0.66
N PRO A 140 -6.05 -0.08 1.99
CA PRO A 140 -7.16 -0.02 2.94
C PRO A 140 -7.66 1.42 3.08
N LEU A 141 -8.77 1.73 2.42
CA LEU A 141 -9.34 3.07 2.37
C LEU A 141 -10.84 3.02 2.67
N LEU A 142 -11.29 3.84 3.62
CA LEU A 142 -12.70 4.04 3.95
C LEU A 142 -13.18 5.37 3.36
N LEU A 143 -14.08 5.30 2.38
CA LEU A 143 -14.77 6.44 1.83
C LEU A 143 -16.16 6.58 2.46
N LEU A 144 -16.36 7.67 3.20
CA LEU A 144 -17.65 8.05 3.76
C LEU A 144 -18.33 9.03 2.80
N GLY A 145 -19.46 8.64 2.23
CA GLY A 145 -20.25 9.48 1.33
C GLY A 145 -21.53 9.95 2.01
N GLY A 146 -21.77 11.26 2.03
CA GLY A 146 -23.09 11.78 2.37
C GLY A 146 -24.14 11.33 1.34
N ALA A 147 -25.40 11.25 1.75
CA ALA A 147 -26.53 11.05 0.85
C ALA A 147 -27.72 11.93 1.23
N THR A 148 -28.63 12.12 0.28
CA THR A 148 -29.93 12.72 0.57
C THR A 148 -30.69 11.91 1.63
N ALA A 149 -31.66 12.53 2.28
CA ALA A 149 -32.52 11.85 3.25
C ALA A 149 -33.21 10.65 2.59
N SER A 150 -33.30 9.53 3.31
CA SER A 150 -33.73 8.25 2.75
C SER A 150 -35.16 8.29 2.19
N LEU A 151 -36.06 9.09 2.78
CA LEU A 151 -37.41 9.35 2.23
C LEU A 151 -37.42 10.12 0.91
N LEU A 152 -36.37 10.87 0.60
CA LEU A 152 -36.28 11.72 -0.59
C LEU A 152 -35.45 11.09 -1.72
N LYS A 153 -34.80 9.95 -1.45
CA LYS A 153 -33.99 9.20 -2.41
C LYS A 153 -34.83 8.78 -3.63
N GLY A 154 -34.32 9.06 -4.82
CA GLY A 154 -34.99 8.81 -6.10
C GLY A 154 -36.17 9.74 -6.40
N ARG A 155 -36.35 10.83 -5.65
CA ARG A 155 -37.48 11.77 -5.80
C ARG A 155 -37.06 13.17 -6.27
N GLY A 156 -35.87 13.28 -6.87
CA GLY A 156 -35.35 14.54 -7.41
C GLY A 156 -34.89 15.51 -6.33
N SER A 157 -34.41 14.98 -5.21
CA SER A 157 -33.87 15.81 -4.13
C SER A 157 -32.49 16.36 -4.47
N LEU A 158 -32.05 17.39 -3.73
CA LEU A 158 -30.78 18.06 -3.99
C LEU A 158 -29.62 17.05 -3.92
N GLN A 159 -28.80 16.99 -4.97
CA GLN A 159 -27.64 16.10 -5.06
C GLN A 159 -27.98 14.59 -4.93
N ASP A 160 -29.22 14.21 -5.25
CA ASP A 160 -29.68 12.83 -5.30
C ASP A 160 -29.15 12.11 -6.55
N ILE A 161 -28.16 11.25 -6.35
CA ILE A 161 -27.55 10.42 -7.38
C ILE A 161 -27.46 8.99 -6.84
N ASP A 162 -27.60 8.00 -7.71
CA ASP A 162 -27.38 6.60 -7.38
C ASP A 162 -25.88 6.29 -7.26
N GLN A 163 -25.27 6.87 -6.24
CA GLN A 163 -23.84 6.74 -5.97
C GLN A 163 -23.43 5.31 -5.53
N MET A 164 -24.37 4.51 -5.02
CA MET A 164 -24.13 3.10 -4.70
C MET A 164 -23.79 2.29 -5.95
N ASN A 165 -24.53 2.46 -7.03
CA ASN A 165 -24.26 1.74 -8.29
C ASN A 165 -22.96 2.20 -8.96
N LEU A 166 -22.56 3.47 -8.78
CA LEU A 166 -21.29 3.99 -9.28
C LEU A 166 -20.09 3.38 -8.53
N LEU A 167 -20.18 3.27 -7.20
CA LEU A 167 -19.06 2.84 -6.36
C LEU A 167 -18.94 1.31 -6.26
N LYS A 168 -20.00 0.56 -6.57
CA LYS A 168 -20.02 -0.91 -6.48
C LYS A 168 -18.94 -1.61 -7.30
N SER A 169 -18.51 -1.05 -8.43
CA SER A 169 -17.47 -1.65 -9.30
C SER A 169 -16.05 -1.27 -8.90
N VAL A 170 -15.88 -0.17 -8.15
CA VAL A 170 -14.56 0.37 -7.78
C VAL A 170 -14.21 0.16 -6.31
N CYS A 171 -15.17 -0.26 -5.48
CA CYS A 171 -14.96 -0.62 -4.09
C CYS A 171 -15.12 -2.13 -3.87
N LYS A 172 -14.37 -2.66 -2.90
CA LYS A 172 -14.50 -4.05 -2.44
C LYS A 172 -15.78 -4.29 -1.66
N TYR A 173 -16.20 -3.29 -0.88
CA TYR A 173 -17.43 -3.30 -0.12
C TYR A 173 -18.14 -1.96 -0.32
N SER A 174 -19.45 -2.01 -0.55
CA SER A 174 -20.28 -0.82 -0.57
C SER A 174 -21.58 -1.07 0.18
N LYS A 175 -21.95 -0.16 1.08
CA LYS A 175 -23.20 -0.26 1.84
C LYS A 175 -23.82 1.11 2.10
N SER A 176 -25.14 1.16 2.06
CA SER A 176 -25.93 2.32 2.48
C SER A 176 -26.58 2.05 3.83
N VAL A 177 -26.40 2.98 4.77
CA VAL A 177 -26.99 2.87 6.11
C VAL A 177 -28.38 3.49 6.08
N THR A 178 -29.40 2.68 6.32
CA THR A 178 -30.79 3.16 6.30
C THR A 178 -31.31 3.57 7.66
N CYS A 179 -30.72 3.13 8.78
CA CYS A 179 -31.18 3.43 10.14
C CYS A 179 -30.00 3.70 11.07
N VAL A 180 -30.21 4.55 12.09
CA VAL A 180 -29.13 4.98 13.00
C VAL A 180 -28.47 3.81 13.73
N ARG A 181 -29.26 2.83 14.16
CA ARG A 181 -28.76 1.61 14.84
C ARG A 181 -27.80 0.76 13.99
N HIS A 182 -27.85 0.88 12.67
CA HIS A 182 -26.99 0.13 11.76
C HIS A 182 -25.65 0.83 11.48
N LEU A 183 -25.47 2.09 11.91
CA LEU A 183 -24.22 2.83 11.71
C LEU A 183 -23.01 2.07 12.25
N VAL A 184 -23.04 1.71 13.53
CA VAL A 184 -21.90 1.07 14.21
C VAL A 184 -21.57 -0.29 13.58
N PRO A 185 -22.52 -1.24 13.42
CA PRO A 185 -22.22 -2.52 12.78
C PRO A 185 -21.68 -2.39 11.35
N VAL A 186 -22.29 -1.53 10.52
CA VAL A 186 -21.87 -1.36 9.12
C VAL A 186 -20.47 -0.76 9.02
N LEU A 187 -20.13 0.23 9.86
CA LEU A 187 -18.79 0.81 9.86
C LEU A 187 -17.72 -0.18 10.34
N ARG A 188 -18.01 -0.96 11.39
CA ARG A 188 -17.10 -2.02 11.88
C ARG A 188 -16.84 -3.07 10.80
N GLU A 189 -17.90 -3.52 10.12
CA GLU A 189 -17.80 -4.46 8.99
C GLU A 189 -17.00 -3.84 7.84
N ALA A 190 -17.29 -2.59 7.46
CA ALA A 190 -16.58 -1.91 6.38
C ALA A 190 -15.08 -1.81 6.65
N ILE A 191 -14.68 -1.40 7.86
CA ILE A 191 -13.26 -1.31 8.25
C ILE A 191 -12.60 -2.69 8.25
N GLN A 192 -13.28 -3.71 8.78
CA GLN A 192 -12.78 -5.10 8.75
C GLN A 192 -12.56 -5.59 7.31
N VAL A 193 -13.50 -5.34 6.40
CA VAL A 193 -13.40 -5.75 5.00
C VAL A 193 -12.31 -4.97 4.26
N ALA A 194 -12.09 -3.70 4.60
CA ALA A 194 -11.00 -2.90 4.04
C ALA A 194 -9.63 -3.50 4.29
N TYR A 195 -9.43 -4.16 5.44
CA TYR A 195 -8.18 -4.80 5.83
C TYR A 195 -8.07 -6.28 5.49
N SER A 196 -9.18 -7.03 5.54
CA SER A 196 -9.15 -8.50 5.41
C SER A 196 -8.80 -8.92 3.99
N HIS A 197 -8.24 -10.12 3.80
CA HIS A 197 -7.81 -10.65 2.50
C HIS A 197 -6.80 -9.73 1.80
N THR A 198 -7.01 -9.42 0.53
CA THR A 198 -6.34 -8.30 -0.13
C THR A 198 -7.00 -7.00 0.32
N PRO A 199 -6.24 -6.06 0.90
CA PRO A 199 -6.81 -4.79 1.33
C PRO A 199 -7.35 -4.00 0.14
N GLY A 200 -8.29 -3.09 0.40
CA GLY A 200 -8.89 -2.31 -0.68
C GLY A 200 -9.89 -1.27 -0.20
N PRO A 201 -10.37 -0.40 -1.11
CA PRO A 201 -11.29 0.67 -0.76
C PRO A 201 -12.68 0.12 -0.48
N VAL A 202 -13.32 0.70 0.53
CA VAL A 202 -14.70 0.43 0.93
C VAL A 202 -15.49 1.73 0.97
N PHE A 203 -16.77 1.67 0.62
CA PHE A 203 -17.67 2.82 0.57
C PHE A 203 -18.85 2.65 1.53
N VAL A 204 -19.09 3.64 2.38
CA VAL A 204 -20.27 3.68 3.24
C VAL A 204 -21.06 4.95 2.93
N GLU A 205 -22.26 4.75 2.39
CA GLU A 205 -23.23 5.81 2.15
C GLU A 205 -24.01 6.11 3.44
N LEU A 206 -24.03 7.38 3.81
CA LEU A 206 -24.60 7.90 5.05
C LEU A 206 -25.65 8.98 4.72
N PRO A 207 -26.94 8.62 4.67
CA PRO A 207 -28.04 9.55 4.49
C PRO A 207 -28.09 10.65 5.55
N LEU A 208 -28.52 11.84 5.15
CA LEU A 208 -28.62 13.01 6.03
C LEU A 208 -29.50 12.74 7.27
N ASP A 209 -30.60 12.03 7.10
CA ASP A 209 -31.54 11.67 8.18
C ASP A 209 -31.02 10.60 9.15
N VAL A 210 -29.89 9.97 8.83
CA VAL A 210 -29.14 9.08 9.74
C VAL A 210 -28.11 9.86 10.56
N LEU A 211 -27.52 10.90 9.98
CA LEU A 211 -26.42 11.64 10.59
C LEU A 211 -26.87 12.77 11.50
N TYR A 212 -27.99 13.42 11.21
CA TYR A 212 -28.46 14.59 11.96
C TYR A 212 -29.30 14.22 13.20
N PRO A 213 -29.38 15.11 14.21
CA PRO A 213 -30.18 14.88 15.40
C PRO A 213 -31.66 14.67 15.10
N TYR A 214 -32.34 13.90 15.95
CA TYR A 214 -33.77 13.57 15.81
C TYR A 214 -34.66 14.82 15.62
N LYS A 215 -34.43 15.87 16.41
CA LYS A 215 -35.19 17.13 16.32
C LYS A 215 -35.10 17.79 14.95
N PHE A 216 -33.90 17.80 14.36
CA PHE A 216 -33.67 18.36 13.03
C PHE A 216 -34.42 17.56 11.97
N VAL A 217 -34.28 16.23 12.00
CA VAL A 217 -34.95 15.33 11.04
C VAL A 217 -36.48 15.43 11.13
N LYS A 218 -37.02 15.51 12.35
CA LYS A 218 -38.47 15.70 12.60
C LYS A 218 -38.99 17.01 12.01
N GLN A 219 -38.21 18.11 12.13
CA GLN A 219 -38.57 19.41 11.58
C GLN A 219 -38.56 19.41 10.05
N GLU A 220 -37.53 18.82 9.44
CA GLU A 220 -37.42 18.69 7.97
C GLU A 220 -38.57 17.89 7.36
N MET A 221 -39.07 16.86 8.05
CA MET A 221 -40.22 16.07 7.57
C MET A 221 -41.56 16.82 7.59
N LYS A 222 -41.63 18.03 8.20
CA LYS A 222 -42.84 18.87 8.26
C LYS A 222 -44.10 18.13 8.73
N ILE A 223 -43.95 17.21 9.69
CA ILE A 223 -45.05 16.43 10.26
C ILE A 223 -46.05 17.40 10.90
N LYS A 224 -47.31 17.38 10.46
CA LYS A 224 -48.35 18.27 10.99
C LYS A 224 -48.88 17.74 12.32
N ASP A 225 -49.01 18.56 13.36
CA ASP A 225 -49.54 18.10 14.65
C ASP A 225 -51.02 17.71 14.59
N ASN A 226 -51.81 18.35 13.71
CA ASN A 226 -53.24 18.09 13.60
C ASN A 226 -53.72 18.04 12.13
N PRO A 227 -53.50 16.91 11.42
CA PRO A 227 -53.92 16.76 10.03
C PRO A 227 -55.46 16.69 9.91
N LYS A 228 -56.05 17.61 9.12
CA LYS A 228 -57.46 17.55 8.73
C LYS A 228 -57.61 16.64 7.50
N GLY A 229 -58.53 15.67 7.56
CA GLY A 229 -58.81 14.71 6.49
C GLY A 229 -58.13 13.34 6.67
N PHE A 230 -58.64 12.33 5.95
CA PHE A 230 -58.21 10.94 6.07
C PHE A 230 -56.79 10.71 5.51
N PHE A 231 -56.52 11.15 4.27
CA PHE A 231 -55.21 10.96 3.64
C PHE A 231 -54.05 11.65 4.40
N PRO A 232 -54.18 12.91 4.87
CA PRO A 232 -53.12 13.53 5.67
C PRO A 232 -52.89 12.84 7.01
N ARG A 233 -53.92 12.21 7.62
CA ARG A 233 -53.77 11.40 8.84
C ARG A 233 -52.93 10.15 8.59
N ILE A 234 -53.23 9.42 7.51
CA ILE A 234 -52.44 8.24 7.11
C ILE A 234 -50.99 8.62 6.82
N MET A 235 -50.78 9.70 6.06
CA MET A 235 -49.43 10.16 5.73
C MET A 235 -48.64 10.53 6.99
N ASN A 236 -49.24 11.27 7.92
CA ASN A 236 -48.59 11.60 9.19
C ASN A 236 -48.32 10.35 10.05
N MET A 237 -49.23 9.38 10.08
CA MET A 237 -49.00 8.10 10.75
C MET A 237 -47.79 7.38 10.16
N TYR A 238 -47.69 7.33 8.83
CA TYR A 238 -46.53 6.75 8.13
C TYR A 238 -45.23 7.48 8.45
N LEU A 239 -45.20 8.82 8.38
CA LEU A 239 -44.00 9.61 8.70
C LEU A 239 -43.57 9.46 10.15
N LYS A 240 -44.52 9.43 11.10
CA LYS A 240 -44.22 9.16 12.52
C LYS A 240 -43.66 7.75 12.72
N PHE A 241 -44.26 6.75 12.07
CA PHE A 241 -43.75 5.38 12.11
C PHE A 241 -42.35 5.29 11.49
N TYR A 242 -42.12 5.94 10.36
CA TYR A 242 -40.82 6.01 9.70
C TYR A 242 -39.76 6.62 10.61
N LEU A 243 -40.07 7.75 11.24
CA LEU A 243 -39.15 8.41 12.17
C LEU A 243 -38.83 7.52 13.38
N ARG A 244 -39.85 6.85 13.93
CA ARG A 244 -39.67 5.87 15.02
C ARG A 244 -38.80 4.69 14.58
N TYR A 245 -39.05 4.16 13.38
CA TYR A 245 -38.25 3.08 12.80
C TYR A 245 -36.80 3.50 12.59
N GLN A 246 -36.57 4.71 12.07
CA GLN A 246 -35.25 5.25 11.77
C GLN A 246 -34.36 5.35 13.01
N PHE A 247 -34.96 5.84 14.10
CA PHE A 247 -34.26 6.14 15.33
C PHE A 247 -34.48 5.09 16.44
N ALA A 248 -35.18 3.99 16.16
CA ALA A 248 -35.36 2.91 17.13
C ALA A 248 -34.01 2.41 17.64
N SER A 249 -33.81 2.50 18.97
CA SER A 249 -32.55 2.17 19.65
C SER A 249 -31.33 2.92 19.11
N ALA A 250 -31.47 4.10 18.52
CA ALA A 250 -30.39 4.84 17.85
C ALA A 250 -29.12 4.97 18.69
N PHE A 251 -29.24 5.47 19.92
CA PHE A 251 -28.12 5.83 20.81
C PHE A 251 -27.91 4.85 21.97
N ALA A 252 -28.46 3.64 21.86
CA ALA A 252 -28.13 2.58 22.81
C ALA A 252 -26.62 2.27 22.75
N GLU A 253 -26.03 1.98 23.92
CA GLU A 253 -24.62 1.63 24.01
C GLU A 253 -24.34 0.36 23.18
N ARG A 254 -23.30 0.45 22.34
CA ARG A 254 -22.88 -0.63 21.46
C ARG A 254 -21.38 -0.76 21.50
N ASP A 255 -20.94 -2.00 21.30
CA ASP A 255 -19.54 -2.29 21.07
C ASP A 255 -19.07 -1.68 19.74
N THR A 256 -18.08 -0.82 19.83
CA THR A 256 -17.42 -0.09 18.75
C THR A 256 -16.01 -0.61 18.46
N SER A 257 -15.57 -1.68 19.13
CA SER A 257 -14.22 -2.21 18.99
C SER A 257 -13.92 -2.77 17.59
N PRO A 258 -12.64 -2.82 17.17
CA PRO A 258 -12.24 -3.48 15.94
C PRO A 258 -12.65 -4.94 15.89
N LEU A 259 -13.14 -5.37 14.73
CA LEU A 259 -13.42 -6.79 14.43
C LEU A 259 -12.13 -7.50 13.98
N PRO A 260 -12.00 -8.82 14.19
CA PRO A 260 -10.80 -9.57 13.81
C PRO A 260 -10.59 -9.55 12.30
N VAL A 261 -9.40 -9.17 11.85
CA VAL A 261 -9.03 -9.11 10.43
C VAL A 261 -8.58 -10.49 9.96
N TYR A 262 -9.05 -10.92 8.78
CA TYR A 262 -8.67 -12.20 8.20
C TYR A 262 -7.56 -12.03 7.17
N PHE A 263 -6.39 -12.63 7.38
CA PHE A 263 -5.32 -12.66 6.39
C PHE A 263 -5.22 -14.05 5.76
N PRO A 264 -5.02 -14.17 4.44
CA PRO A 264 -4.78 -15.46 3.82
C PRO A 264 -3.39 -15.93 4.23
N VAL A 265 -3.32 -16.78 5.25
CA VAL A 265 -2.08 -17.44 5.64
C VAL A 265 -1.89 -18.64 4.70
N ALA A 266 -0.72 -18.75 4.07
CA ALA A 266 -0.40 -19.93 3.26
C ALA A 266 -0.54 -21.19 4.13
N SER A 267 -1.29 -22.17 3.63
CA SER A 267 -1.66 -23.39 4.38
C SER A 267 -0.49 -24.31 4.72
N ASP A 268 0.69 -24.07 4.15
CA ASP A 268 1.87 -24.91 4.32
C ASP A 268 2.93 -24.23 5.19
N SER A 269 2.75 -24.30 6.50
CA SER A 269 3.83 -24.05 7.46
C SER A 269 5.02 -25.02 7.28
N LYS A 270 4.85 -26.09 6.51
CA LYS A 270 5.92 -27.02 6.11
C LYS A 270 6.88 -26.45 5.08
N SER A 271 6.52 -25.41 4.32
CA SER A 271 7.43 -24.81 3.32
C SER A 271 8.28 -23.66 3.88
N LEU A 272 7.79 -22.95 4.90
CA LEU A 272 8.58 -21.90 5.57
C LEU A 272 9.69 -22.46 6.46
N SER A 273 9.49 -23.62 7.10
CA SER A 273 10.53 -24.26 7.92
C SER A 273 11.65 -24.89 7.09
N THR A 274 11.41 -25.20 5.81
CA THR A 274 12.45 -25.72 4.89
C THR A 274 13.35 -24.62 4.36
N CYS A 275 12.88 -23.37 4.33
CA CYS A 275 13.65 -22.23 3.83
C CYS A 275 14.69 -21.70 4.84
N THR A 276 14.65 -22.11 6.12
CA THR A 276 15.60 -21.61 7.11
C THR A 276 16.82 -22.50 7.34
N GLU A 277 16.83 -23.77 6.90
CA GLU A 277 17.98 -24.67 7.11
C GLU A 277 18.11 -25.73 6.00
N THR A 278 18.09 -25.29 4.75
CA THR A 278 18.84 -26.02 3.72
C THR A 278 19.94 -25.10 3.24
N GLU A 279 21.17 -25.37 3.67
CA GLU A 279 22.36 -25.03 2.89
C GLU A 279 22.13 -25.64 1.50
N MET A 280 21.48 -24.89 0.60
CA MET A 280 21.53 -25.20 -0.81
C MET A 280 23.00 -25.05 -1.19
N GLU A 281 23.72 -26.17 -1.30
CA GLU A 281 24.97 -26.25 -2.04
C GLU A 281 24.68 -25.71 -3.45
N PHE A 282 24.85 -24.41 -3.64
CA PHE A 282 24.71 -23.77 -4.93
C PHE A 282 25.93 -24.18 -5.76
N LYS A 283 25.84 -25.31 -6.47
CA LYS A 283 26.83 -25.72 -7.46
C LYS A 283 26.68 -24.84 -8.70
N ALA A 284 27.24 -23.63 -8.63
CA ALA A 284 27.39 -22.77 -9.79
C ALA A 284 28.27 -23.48 -10.83
N HIS A 285 27.72 -23.79 -12.01
CA HIS A 285 28.52 -24.26 -13.13
C HIS A 285 29.21 -23.05 -13.77
N ILE A 286 30.48 -22.83 -13.41
CA ILE A 286 31.32 -21.79 -14.00
C ILE A 286 32.11 -22.42 -15.15
N GLU A 287 32.01 -21.81 -16.33
CA GLU A 287 32.83 -22.22 -17.48
C GLU A 287 34.28 -21.83 -17.21
N LYS A 288 35.25 -22.70 -17.52
CA LYS A 288 36.68 -22.38 -17.30
C LYS A 288 37.11 -21.17 -18.13
N LEU A 289 38.02 -20.35 -17.60
CA LEU A 289 38.64 -19.27 -18.36
C LEU A 289 39.51 -19.84 -19.48
N VAL A 290 39.18 -19.55 -20.75
CA VAL A 290 39.91 -20.04 -21.94
C VAL A 290 40.70 -18.91 -22.60
N GLY A 291 40.25 -17.65 -22.42
CA GLY A 291 40.95 -16.49 -22.95
C GLY A 291 40.13 -15.20 -22.92
N ALA A 292 40.54 -14.22 -23.74
CA ALA A 292 39.90 -12.90 -23.77
C ALA A 292 38.42 -12.93 -24.22
N ALA A 293 38.02 -13.97 -24.96
CA ALA A 293 36.66 -14.11 -25.49
C ALA A 293 35.60 -14.36 -24.40
N ASN A 294 35.94 -15.10 -23.35
CA ASN A 294 35.01 -15.42 -22.26
C ASN A 294 35.29 -14.68 -20.95
N TRP A 295 36.30 -13.80 -20.93
CA TRP A 295 36.73 -13.02 -19.77
C TRP A 295 35.59 -12.23 -19.10
N SER A 296 34.72 -11.57 -19.86
CA SER A 296 33.63 -10.75 -19.31
C SER A 296 32.60 -11.57 -18.53
N LYS A 297 32.18 -12.70 -19.11
CA LYS A 297 31.24 -13.64 -18.50
C LYS A 297 31.87 -14.32 -17.28
N TRP A 298 33.11 -14.77 -17.42
CA TRP A 298 33.87 -15.42 -16.36
C TRP A 298 34.09 -14.50 -15.16
N LYS A 299 34.59 -13.27 -15.39
CA LYS A 299 34.83 -12.26 -14.34
C LYS A 299 33.57 -12.01 -13.51
N ARG A 300 32.42 -11.85 -14.18
CA ARG A 300 31.14 -11.63 -13.50
C ARG A 300 30.71 -12.83 -12.64
N GLN A 301 30.89 -14.05 -13.14
CA GLN A 301 30.56 -15.28 -12.40
C GLN A 301 31.44 -15.44 -11.16
N ILE A 302 32.74 -15.17 -11.29
CA ILE A 302 33.70 -15.24 -10.19
C ILE A 302 33.46 -14.16 -9.14
N GLU A 303 33.20 -12.91 -9.54
CA GLU A 303 32.87 -11.83 -8.59
C GLU A 303 31.63 -12.16 -7.75
N LEU A 304 30.60 -12.76 -8.36
CA LEU A 304 29.41 -13.20 -7.64
C LEU A 304 29.71 -14.34 -6.65
N LEU A 305 30.57 -15.28 -7.04
CA LEU A 305 30.96 -16.40 -6.18
C LEU A 305 31.85 -15.93 -5.01
N LEU A 306 32.78 -15.01 -5.26
CA LEU A 306 33.61 -14.41 -4.21
C LEU A 306 32.76 -13.59 -3.21
N ARG A 307 31.74 -12.87 -3.68
CA ARG A 307 30.80 -12.16 -2.79
C ARG A 307 29.91 -13.10 -1.98
N HIS A 308 29.53 -14.24 -2.55
CA HIS A 308 28.76 -15.25 -1.82
C HIS A 308 29.57 -15.85 -0.65
N HIS A 309 30.88 -16.02 -0.85
CA HIS A 309 31.80 -16.50 0.19
C HIS A 309 32.41 -15.40 1.07
N ASP A 310 32.00 -14.13 0.89
CA ASP A 310 32.50 -12.97 1.65
C ASP A 310 34.03 -12.80 1.61
N VAL A 311 34.64 -13.07 0.44
CA VAL A 311 36.10 -12.96 0.20
C VAL A 311 36.47 -12.03 -0.96
N HIS A 312 35.50 -11.30 -1.50
CA HIS A 312 35.70 -10.41 -2.66
C HIS A 312 36.64 -9.21 -2.33
N ASP A 313 36.51 -8.68 -1.13
CA ASP A 313 37.31 -7.61 -0.53
C ASP A 313 38.81 -7.98 -0.38
N VAL A 314 39.13 -9.26 -0.12
CA VAL A 314 40.52 -9.77 -0.11
C VAL A 314 41.14 -9.70 -1.51
N VAL A 315 40.36 -10.02 -2.54
CA VAL A 315 40.82 -10.02 -3.94
C VAL A 315 40.97 -8.59 -4.49
N CYS A 316 40.04 -7.69 -4.16
CA CYS A 316 40.12 -6.27 -4.52
C CYS A 316 41.22 -5.51 -3.77
N GLY A 317 41.70 -6.05 -2.64
CA GLY A 317 42.73 -5.43 -1.83
C GLY A 317 42.21 -4.36 -0.86
N ASP A 318 40.90 -4.28 -0.64
CA ASP A 318 40.27 -3.43 0.38
C ASP A 318 40.57 -3.96 1.79
N ARG A 319 40.74 -5.28 1.91
CA ARG A 319 41.14 -5.95 3.14
C ARG A 319 42.65 -6.27 3.08
N GLU A 320 43.45 -5.52 3.82
CA GLU A 320 44.89 -5.78 3.91
C GLU A 320 45.23 -6.81 4.99
N CYS A 321 46.31 -7.57 4.76
CA CYS A 321 46.85 -8.46 5.78
C CYS A 321 47.24 -7.64 7.02
N PRO A 322 46.74 -7.99 8.22
CA PRO A 322 47.08 -7.29 9.45
C PRO A 322 48.59 -7.19 9.62
N ARG A 323 49.10 -6.02 10.04
CA ARG A 323 50.52 -5.81 10.40
C ARG A 323 50.65 -5.62 11.90
N LEU A 324 51.70 -6.20 12.49
CA LEU A 324 52.01 -6.05 13.91
C LEU A 324 52.42 -4.58 14.18
N PRO A 325 51.79 -3.90 15.16
CA PRO A 325 52.26 -2.61 15.65
C PRO A 325 53.65 -2.75 16.28
N ALA A 326 54.52 -1.74 16.13
CA ALA A 326 55.90 -1.76 16.62
C ALA A 326 56.03 -1.88 18.16
N GLU A 327 54.98 -1.54 18.90
CA GLU A 327 54.85 -1.73 20.36
C GLU A 327 53.52 -2.44 20.66
N ALA A 328 53.52 -3.78 20.69
CA ALA A 328 52.33 -4.59 20.87
C ALA A 328 52.28 -5.23 22.27
N SER A 329 51.16 -5.04 22.98
CA SER A 329 50.86 -5.80 24.21
C SER A 329 50.62 -7.28 23.90
N ALA A 330 50.75 -8.16 24.90
CA ALA A 330 50.49 -9.60 24.73
C ALA A 330 49.08 -9.91 24.18
N GLU A 331 48.10 -9.07 24.50
CA GLU A 331 46.73 -9.14 24.00
C GLU A 331 46.63 -8.73 22.52
N ALA A 332 47.37 -7.71 22.10
CA ALA A 332 47.43 -7.29 20.70
C ALA A 332 48.11 -8.34 19.80
N ILE A 333 49.10 -9.07 20.33
CA ILE A 333 49.77 -10.17 19.61
C ILE A 333 48.80 -11.35 19.38
N ALA A 334 48.01 -11.72 20.40
CA ALA A 334 47.02 -12.79 20.26
C ALA A 334 45.87 -12.43 19.29
N ALA A 335 45.42 -11.17 19.31
CA ALA A 335 44.42 -10.67 18.36
C ALA A 335 44.98 -10.63 16.92
N TYR A 336 46.25 -10.23 16.76
CA TYR A 336 46.97 -10.26 15.50
C TYR A 336 47.04 -11.67 14.92
N ASP A 337 47.50 -12.66 15.71
CA ASP A 337 47.64 -14.05 15.26
C ASP A 337 46.29 -14.64 14.81
N LYS A 338 45.20 -14.29 15.50
CA LYS A 338 43.85 -14.73 15.13
C LYS A 338 43.40 -14.09 13.82
N ALA A 339 43.60 -12.78 13.66
CA ALA A 339 43.23 -12.06 12.45
C ALA A 339 44.09 -12.50 11.24
N GLN A 340 45.38 -12.78 11.44
CA GLN A 340 46.29 -13.27 10.42
C GLN A 340 45.88 -14.66 9.92
N LYS A 341 45.54 -15.58 10.83
CA LYS A 341 45.05 -16.91 10.47
C LYS A 341 43.72 -16.87 9.71
N ALA A 342 42.82 -15.97 10.09
CA ALA A 342 41.56 -15.75 9.38
C ALA A 342 41.81 -15.22 7.96
N PHE A 343 42.68 -14.21 7.81
CA PHE A 343 43.03 -13.66 6.51
C PHE A 343 43.68 -14.70 5.58
N ILE A 344 44.63 -15.51 6.08
CA ILE A 344 45.27 -16.57 5.28
C ILE A 344 44.24 -17.60 4.80
N LYS A 345 43.25 -17.94 5.64
CA LYS A 345 42.17 -18.84 5.27
C LYS A 345 41.31 -18.26 4.14
N ASP A 346 40.93 -17.00 4.27
CA ASP A 346 40.10 -16.29 3.29
C ASP A 346 40.86 -16.09 1.95
N ASP A 347 42.15 -15.75 2.01
CA ASP A 347 43.02 -15.64 0.82
C ASP A 347 43.20 -17.01 0.13
N SER A 348 43.41 -18.09 0.89
CA SER A 348 43.51 -19.44 0.34
C SER A 348 42.21 -19.89 -0.34
N LEU A 349 41.06 -19.56 0.25
CA LEU A 349 39.74 -19.84 -0.34
C LEU A 349 39.56 -19.07 -1.66
N ALA A 350 39.91 -17.78 -1.68
CA ALA A 350 39.86 -16.96 -2.87
C ALA A 350 40.80 -17.48 -3.98
N GLN A 351 42.03 -17.90 -3.64
CA GLN A 351 42.95 -18.51 -4.60
C GLN A 351 42.39 -19.81 -5.20
N LEU A 352 41.78 -20.68 -4.37
CA LEU A 352 41.14 -21.91 -4.84
C LEU A 352 39.98 -21.62 -5.81
N ILE A 353 39.16 -20.61 -5.51
CA ILE A 353 38.07 -20.18 -6.39
C ILE A 353 38.61 -19.70 -7.74
N LEU A 354 39.66 -18.88 -7.73
CA LEU A 354 40.26 -18.32 -8.95
C LEU A 354 40.91 -19.41 -9.79
N VAL A 355 41.86 -20.15 -9.21
CA VAL A 355 42.66 -21.18 -9.91
C VAL A 355 41.81 -22.40 -10.29
N GLY A 356 40.83 -22.76 -9.47
CA GLY A 356 39.93 -23.89 -9.77
C GLY A 356 39.02 -23.68 -10.98
N ASN A 357 38.80 -22.43 -11.39
CA ASN A 357 37.89 -22.05 -12.48
C ASN A 357 38.62 -21.53 -13.73
N MET A 358 39.93 -21.75 -13.86
CA MET A 358 40.71 -21.42 -15.06
C MET A 358 41.20 -22.67 -15.81
N ASP A 359 41.63 -22.50 -17.06
CA ASP A 359 42.32 -23.56 -17.81
C ASP A 359 43.79 -23.70 -17.38
N ASP A 360 44.43 -24.78 -17.84
CA ASP A 360 45.80 -25.12 -17.43
C ASP A 360 46.80 -24.04 -17.88
N SER A 361 46.56 -23.38 -19.02
CA SER A 361 47.37 -22.27 -19.53
C SER A 361 47.32 -21.05 -18.59
N ASN A 362 46.14 -20.66 -18.12
CA ASN A 362 45.99 -19.56 -17.17
C ASN A 362 46.47 -19.90 -15.76
N ALA A 363 46.38 -21.17 -15.35
CA ALA A 363 46.97 -21.64 -14.10
C ALA A 363 48.50 -21.52 -14.13
N GLU A 364 49.14 -21.85 -15.26
CA GLU A 364 50.58 -21.63 -15.44
C GLU A 364 50.95 -20.14 -15.42
N LEU A 365 50.15 -19.27 -16.06
CA LEU A 365 50.38 -17.81 -16.06
C LEU A 365 50.34 -17.19 -14.65
N THR A 366 49.54 -17.76 -13.75
CA THR A 366 49.34 -17.26 -12.39
C THR A 366 50.20 -17.99 -11.36
N SER A 367 50.98 -18.99 -11.76
CA SER A 367 51.83 -19.81 -10.88
C SER A 367 52.85 -19.03 -10.03
N VAL A 368 53.26 -17.84 -10.48
CA VAL A 368 54.22 -16.97 -9.77
C VAL A 368 53.53 -16.11 -8.68
N CYS A 369 52.21 -16.08 -8.67
CA CYS A 369 51.41 -15.24 -7.77
C CYS A 369 51.18 -15.96 -6.44
N ASN A 370 51.55 -15.34 -5.32
CA ASN A 370 51.46 -15.94 -3.98
C ASN A 370 50.21 -15.51 -3.18
N THR A 371 49.42 -14.57 -3.70
CA THR A 371 48.21 -14.02 -3.06
C THR A 371 47.06 -13.96 -4.04
N ALA A 372 45.80 -14.06 -3.57
CA ALA A 372 44.63 -13.97 -4.43
C ALA A 372 44.58 -12.62 -5.18
N LYS A 373 44.97 -11.54 -4.52
CA LYS A 373 45.11 -10.20 -5.11
C LYS A 373 46.08 -10.20 -6.30
N SER A 374 47.28 -10.79 -6.13
CA SER A 374 48.26 -10.84 -7.23
C SER A 374 47.78 -11.66 -8.44
N VAL A 375 47.04 -12.76 -8.20
CA VAL A 375 46.41 -13.55 -9.27
C VAL A 375 45.40 -12.70 -10.03
N TRP A 376 44.53 -11.99 -9.31
CA TRP A 376 43.49 -11.14 -9.89
C TRP A 376 44.07 -9.96 -10.68
N GLU A 377 45.06 -9.26 -10.14
CA GLU A 377 45.76 -8.17 -10.83
C GLU A 377 46.47 -8.65 -12.10
N LYS A 378 47.07 -9.84 -12.08
CA LYS A 378 47.71 -10.43 -13.25
C LYS A 378 46.70 -10.74 -14.36
N LEU A 379 45.57 -11.36 -14.01
CA LEU A 379 44.49 -11.66 -14.95
C LEU A 379 43.85 -10.39 -15.53
N LEU A 380 43.60 -9.38 -14.68
CA LEU A 380 43.15 -8.06 -15.13
C LEU A 380 44.15 -7.45 -16.11
N SER A 381 45.45 -7.49 -15.80
CA SER A 381 46.48 -6.94 -16.69
C SER A 381 46.52 -7.65 -18.05
N VAL A 382 46.27 -8.96 -18.12
CA VAL A 382 46.35 -9.74 -19.37
C VAL A 382 45.08 -9.58 -20.20
N TYR A 383 43.90 -9.66 -19.58
CA TYR A 383 42.62 -9.74 -20.29
C TYR A 383 41.85 -8.42 -20.36
N GLU A 384 42.04 -7.52 -19.40
CA GLU A 384 41.41 -6.19 -19.43
C GLU A 384 42.18 -5.22 -20.34
N GLN A 385 43.49 -5.46 -20.57
CA GLN A 385 44.27 -4.69 -21.56
C GLN A 385 44.00 -5.13 -23.01
N SER A 386 43.47 -6.33 -23.23
CA SER A 386 43.29 -6.94 -24.55
C SER A 386 41.84 -7.01 -25.04
N SER A 387 40.86 -6.57 -24.25
CA SER A 387 39.44 -6.69 -24.58
C SER A 387 38.71 -5.35 -24.59
N GLY A 388 37.57 -5.28 -25.29
CA GLY A 388 36.69 -4.10 -25.38
C GLY A 388 36.23 -3.51 -24.04
N GLN A 389 36.51 -4.17 -22.91
CA GLN A 389 36.32 -3.63 -21.56
C GLN A 389 37.18 -2.41 -21.25
N ARG A 390 38.34 -2.24 -21.89
CA ARG A 390 39.12 -1.01 -21.75
C ARG A 390 38.32 0.20 -22.23
N LEU A 391 37.56 0.03 -23.31
CA LEU A 391 36.67 1.06 -23.82
C LEU A 391 35.56 1.36 -22.82
N ASP A 392 34.88 0.34 -22.30
CA ASP A 392 33.81 0.50 -21.31
C ASP A 392 34.28 1.19 -20.03
N ARG A 393 35.46 0.80 -19.52
CA ARG A 393 36.08 1.41 -18.34
C ARG A 393 36.47 2.87 -18.59
N LEU A 394 37.01 3.19 -19.76
CA LEU A 394 37.34 4.57 -20.14
C LEU A 394 36.09 5.42 -20.31
N MET A 395 35.01 4.85 -20.87
CA MET A 395 33.69 5.51 -20.92
C MET A 395 33.17 5.79 -19.51
N GLU A 396 33.16 4.78 -18.63
CA GLU A 396 32.68 4.94 -17.25
C GLU A 396 33.52 5.96 -16.48
N LYS A 397 34.85 5.90 -16.60
CA LYS A 397 35.78 6.87 -15.98
C LYS A 397 35.55 8.29 -16.48
N PHE A 398 35.25 8.48 -17.77
CA PHE A 398 34.96 9.79 -18.33
C PHE A 398 33.59 10.32 -17.88
N PHE A 399 32.54 9.50 -17.93
CA PHE A 399 31.19 9.92 -17.59
C PHE A 399 30.96 10.06 -16.08
N ARG A 400 31.62 9.27 -15.22
CA ARG A 400 31.50 9.36 -13.76
C ARG A 400 32.49 10.31 -13.09
N SER A 401 33.42 10.91 -13.83
CA SER A 401 34.36 11.87 -13.24
C SER A 401 33.62 13.11 -12.75
N GLU A 402 33.66 13.35 -11.44
CA GLU A 402 33.12 14.53 -10.76
C GLU A 402 34.27 15.35 -10.15
N LYS A 403 34.00 16.63 -9.86
CA LYS A 403 34.99 17.51 -9.23
C LYS A 403 35.03 17.23 -7.74
N GLU A 404 36.16 16.75 -7.24
CA GLU A 404 36.43 16.62 -5.81
C GLU A 404 36.59 18.02 -5.18
N LEU A 405 36.22 18.17 -3.91
CA LEU A 405 36.15 19.48 -3.23
C LEU A 405 37.51 20.20 -3.13
N GLU A 406 38.61 19.44 -3.16
CA GLU A 406 39.99 19.93 -3.00
C GLU A 406 40.71 20.19 -4.34
N ASP A 407 40.15 19.74 -5.46
CA ASP A 407 40.76 19.91 -6.78
C ASP A 407 40.56 21.33 -7.33
N ASP A 408 41.62 21.93 -7.88
CA ASP A 408 41.50 23.14 -8.70
C ASP A 408 40.72 22.86 -10.00
N ILE A 409 40.01 23.88 -10.49
CA ILE A 409 39.19 23.77 -11.72
C ILE A 409 40.08 23.39 -12.91
N ALA A 410 41.28 23.97 -13.02
CA ALA A 410 42.20 23.65 -14.11
C ALA A 410 42.68 22.19 -14.06
N SER A 411 43.00 21.68 -12.86
CA SER A 411 43.39 20.28 -12.65
C SER A 411 42.28 19.30 -13.03
N HIS A 412 41.04 19.63 -12.66
CA HIS A 412 39.88 18.82 -13.00
C HIS A 412 39.61 18.80 -14.52
N ILE A 413 39.73 19.95 -15.19
CA ILE A 413 39.60 20.04 -16.66
C ILE A 413 40.71 19.22 -17.35
N ALA A 414 41.95 19.31 -16.88
CA ALA A 414 43.06 18.52 -17.42
C ALA A 414 42.84 17.01 -17.24
N LYS A 415 42.29 16.58 -16.10
CA LYS A 415 41.90 15.17 -15.83
C LYS A 415 40.84 14.69 -16.82
N LEU A 416 39.80 15.50 -17.08
CA LEU A 416 38.76 15.19 -18.08
C LEU A 416 39.30 15.15 -19.51
N GLN A 417 40.14 16.10 -19.90
CA GLN A 417 40.79 16.14 -21.21
C GLN A 417 41.67 14.90 -21.45
N ARG A 418 42.46 14.50 -20.44
CA ARG A 418 43.28 13.30 -20.51
C ARG A 418 42.44 12.04 -20.66
N ASN A 419 41.41 11.88 -19.84
CA ASN A 419 40.50 10.73 -19.94
C ASN A 419 39.79 10.68 -21.30
N PHE A 420 39.40 11.83 -21.86
CA PHE A 420 38.77 11.94 -23.18
C PHE A 420 39.73 11.56 -24.32
N SER A 421 40.99 11.99 -24.24
CA SER A 421 42.02 11.60 -25.21
C SER A 421 42.28 10.09 -25.17
N GLU A 422 42.46 9.52 -23.98
CA GLU A 422 42.67 8.08 -23.80
C GLU A 422 41.47 7.27 -24.31
N LEU A 423 40.24 7.76 -24.11
CA LEU A 423 39.00 7.15 -24.63
C LEU A 423 38.95 7.20 -26.15
N ASN A 424 39.26 8.34 -26.77
CA ASN A 424 39.26 8.50 -28.23
C ASN A 424 40.35 7.67 -28.91
N ASP A 425 41.52 7.52 -28.29
CA ASP A 425 42.57 6.66 -28.81
C ASP A 425 42.14 5.18 -28.85
N GLU A 426 41.41 4.71 -27.83
CA GLU A 426 40.86 3.36 -27.82
C GLU A 426 39.65 3.20 -28.76
N LEU A 427 38.78 4.20 -28.88
CA LEU A 427 37.69 4.19 -29.87
C LEU A 427 38.22 4.11 -31.31
N ARG A 428 39.32 4.80 -31.61
CA ARG A 428 40.00 4.71 -32.90
C ARG A 428 40.55 3.31 -33.16
N ARG A 429 41.11 2.67 -32.13
CA ARG A 429 41.66 1.30 -32.23
C ARG A 429 40.57 0.25 -32.42
N VAL A 430 39.50 0.31 -31.63
CA VAL A 430 38.48 -0.75 -31.56
C VAL A 430 37.36 -0.53 -32.57
N ALA A 431 36.80 0.67 -32.63
CA ALA A 431 35.58 0.97 -33.38
C ALA A 431 35.81 1.86 -34.61
N LYS A 432 37.06 2.27 -34.89
CA LYS A 432 37.43 3.20 -35.98
C LYS A 432 36.60 4.49 -35.98
N THR A 433 36.17 4.93 -34.80
CA THR A 433 35.34 6.12 -34.58
C THR A 433 35.96 7.02 -33.53
N THR A 434 35.45 8.25 -33.42
CA THR A 434 35.86 9.24 -32.41
C THR A 434 34.64 9.95 -31.87
N LEU A 435 34.65 10.29 -30.58
CA LEU A 435 33.63 11.14 -29.99
C LEU A 435 33.88 12.61 -30.37
N PRO A 436 32.81 13.40 -30.59
CA PRO A 436 32.94 14.81 -30.93
C PRO A 436 33.39 15.65 -29.72
N ASP A 437 34.23 16.66 -29.95
CA ASP A 437 34.73 17.57 -28.91
C ASP A 437 33.60 18.33 -28.18
N LEU A 438 32.44 18.46 -28.81
CA LEU A 438 31.24 19.04 -28.19
C LEU A 438 30.84 18.27 -26.91
N LEU A 439 31.08 16.96 -26.87
CA LEU A 439 30.74 16.11 -25.74
C LEU A 439 31.70 16.34 -24.55
N LEU A 440 32.97 16.61 -24.83
CA LEU A 440 33.94 17.06 -23.82
C LEU A 440 33.52 18.41 -23.22
N MET A 441 33.15 19.38 -24.07
CA MET A 441 32.69 20.69 -23.63
C MET A 441 31.42 20.61 -22.78
N SER A 442 30.43 19.80 -23.22
CA SER A 442 29.21 19.55 -22.46
C SER A 442 29.50 18.96 -21.07
N ARG A 443 30.45 18.01 -20.98
CA ARG A 443 30.79 17.40 -19.70
C ARG A 443 31.49 18.37 -18.77
N ILE A 444 32.45 19.15 -19.26
CA ILE A 444 33.15 20.20 -18.48
C ILE A 444 32.14 21.20 -17.89
N MET A 445 31.16 21.64 -18.69
CA MET A 445 30.11 22.55 -18.21
C MET A 445 29.24 21.89 -17.13
N SER A 446 28.87 20.61 -17.32
CA SER A 446 28.02 19.89 -16.37
C SER A 446 28.67 19.64 -15.00
N THR A 447 30.00 19.47 -14.93
CA THR A 447 30.71 19.19 -13.68
C THR A 447 31.13 20.45 -12.92
N ILE A 448 31.20 21.60 -13.60
CA ILE A 448 31.56 22.89 -12.99
C ILE A 448 30.30 23.69 -12.56
N ALA A 449 29.18 23.58 -13.29
CA ALA A 449 28.03 24.46 -13.11
C ALA A 449 27.15 24.21 -11.86
N ILE A 450 27.37 23.12 -11.11
CA ILE A 450 26.47 22.71 -10.01
C ILE A 450 26.53 23.65 -8.78
N ARG A 451 27.37 24.68 -8.74
CA ARG A 451 27.49 25.60 -7.58
C ARG A 451 27.22 27.10 -7.85
N ILE A 452 26.72 27.48 -9.02
CA ILE A 452 26.45 28.90 -9.34
C ILE A 452 24.94 29.26 -9.28
N PHE A 453 24.07 28.36 -8.83
CA PHE A 453 22.66 28.67 -8.53
C PHE A 453 22.26 28.32 -7.12
#